data_AF-A0A5D4NGW3-F1
#
_entry.id   AF-A0A5D4NGW3-F1
#
_cell.length_a   1.000
_cell.length_b   1.000
_cell.length_c   1.000
_cell.angle_alpha   90.00
_cell.angle_beta   90.00
_cell.angle_gamma   90.00
#
_symmetry.space_group_name_H-M   'P 1'
#
loop_
_entity.id
_entity.type
_entity.pdbx_description
1 polymer ?
#
loop_
_entity_poly.entity_id
_entity_poly.type
_entity_poly.pdbx_seq_one_letter_code
_entity_poly.pdbx_strand_id
1 'polypeptide(L)'
;MKSGVYGHTITYFYSRGAPKVYQSLEHEAADKLEGLYLHGSIVLDAYVKDCSDIDFAAVTRNRLAEAEIHTLKKIHEEIAG
;
A
#
# COMPACT_ATOMS: atom_id res chain seq x y z
N MET A 1 12.83 4.47 -1.97
CA MET A 1 11.55 3.97 -2.51
C MET A 1 11.73 3.69 -4.01
N LYS A 2 11.62 2.43 -4.46
CA LYS A 2 11.66 2.09 -5.89
C LYS A 2 10.24 1.72 -6.33
N SER A 3 9.56 2.60 -7.06
CA SER A 3 8.28 2.30 -7.72
C SER A 3 8.54 1.91 -9.17
N GLY A 4 8.09 0.73 -9.58
CA GLY A 4 8.08 0.28 -10.98
C GLY A 4 6.64 0.15 -11.45
N VAL A 5 6.31 0.75 -12.60
CA VAL A 5 4.93 0.86 -13.14
C VAL A 5 4.80 -0.01 -14.38
N TYR A 6 3.94 -1.04 -14.34
CA TYR A 6 3.55 -1.84 -15.52
C TYR A 6 2.05 -2.10 -15.51
N GLY A 7 1.29 -1.45 -16.40
CA GLY A 7 -0.08 -1.81 -16.81
C GLY A 7 -1.22 -1.67 -15.79
N HIS A 8 -0.97 -2.01 -14.54
CA HIS A 8 -1.80 -1.78 -13.37
C HIS A 8 -0.87 -1.15 -12.32
N THR A 9 -1.28 -0.07 -11.65
CA THR A 9 -0.36 0.58 -10.70
C THR A 9 -0.34 -0.25 -9.43
N ILE A 10 0.77 -0.97 -9.19
CA ILE A 10 1.01 -1.65 -7.92
C ILE A 10 1.70 -0.66 -6.99
N THR A 11 0.95 -0.14 -6.03
CA THR A 11 1.50 0.71 -4.97
C THR A 11 1.81 -0.14 -3.76
N TYR A 12 3.07 -0.13 -3.33
CA TYR A 12 3.54 -0.84 -2.14
C TYR A 12 3.44 0.07 -0.92
N PHE A 13 2.79 -0.42 0.14
CA PHE A 13 2.74 0.24 1.43
C PHE A 13 3.37 -0.66 2.49
N TYR A 14 4.36 -0.13 3.20
CA TYR A 14 5.02 -0.78 4.34
C TYR A 14 4.48 -0.14 5.63
N SER A 15 3.89 -0.88 6.55
CA SER A 15 3.57 -0.24 7.84
C SER A 15 3.51 -1.21 9.01
N ARG A 16 3.85 -0.69 10.20
CA ARG A 16 3.42 -1.24 11.50
C ARG A 16 1.93 -0.94 11.80
N GLY A 17 1.22 -0.24 10.91
CA GLY A 17 -0.13 0.33 11.08
C GLY A 17 -1.15 -0.13 10.05
N ALA A 18 -1.07 -1.39 9.63
CA ALA A 18 -1.89 -2.03 8.59
C ALA A 18 -3.38 -1.61 8.51
N PRO A 19 -4.15 -1.53 9.63
CA PRO A 19 -5.57 -1.16 9.56
C PRO A 19 -5.82 0.25 9.00
N LYS A 20 -4.91 1.19 9.29
CA LYS A 20 -5.04 2.58 8.84
C LYS A 20 -4.72 2.73 7.36
N VAL A 21 -3.81 1.91 6.83
CA VAL A 21 -3.46 1.90 5.39
C VAL A 21 -4.66 1.47 4.57
N TYR A 22 -5.36 0.41 5.00
CA TYR A 22 -6.58 -0.06 4.35
C TYR A 22 -7.66 1.04 4.29
N GLN A 23 -7.99 1.63 5.44
CA GLN A 23 -9.02 2.68 5.50
C GLN A 23 -8.68 3.89 4.62
N SER A 24 -7.41 4.25 4.56
CA SER A 24 -6.96 5.37 3.74
C SER A 24 -7.05 5.08 2.25
N LEU A 25 -6.75 3.85 1.84
CA LEU A 25 -6.90 3.41 0.45
C LEU A 25 -8.36 3.32 0.03
N GLU A 26 -9.24 2.82 0.90
CA GLU A 26 -10.68 2.86 0.65
C GLU A 26 -11.19 4.30 0.55
N HIS A 27 -10.73 5.22 1.41
CA HIS A 27 -11.22 6.60 1.35
C HIS A 27 -10.74 7.36 0.10
N GLU A 28 -9.44 7.27 -0.21
CA GLU A 28 -8.81 8.09 -1.25
C GLU A 28 -8.90 7.49 -2.66
N ALA A 29 -9.14 6.18 -2.77
CA ALA A 29 -9.10 5.47 -4.05
C ALA A 29 -10.16 4.36 -4.20
N ALA A 30 -11.26 4.37 -3.42
CA ALA A 30 -12.29 3.34 -3.47
C ALA A 30 -12.83 3.06 -4.87
N ASP A 31 -13.05 4.09 -5.69
CA ASP A 31 -13.62 3.96 -7.04
C ASP A 31 -12.64 3.31 -8.04
N LYS A 32 -11.36 3.26 -7.67
CA LYS A 32 -10.24 2.78 -8.50
C LYS A 32 -9.61 1.51 -7.97
N LEU A 33 -9.78 1.17 -6.70
CA LEU A 33 -9.18 -0.01 -6.08
C LEU A 33 -9.89 -1.28 -6.57
N GLU A 34 -9.15 -2.17 -7.24
CA GLU A 34 -9.67 -3.45 -7.74
C GLU A 34 -9.24 -4.64 -6.88
N GLY A 35 -8.14 -4.48 -6.15
CA GLY A 35 -7.68 -5.51 -5.23
C GLY A 35 -6.62 -4.98 -4.29
N LEU A 36 -6.58 -5.57 -3.10
CA LEU A 36 -5.53 -5.33 -2.12
C LEU A 36 -5.00 -6.69 -1.64
N TYR A 37 -3.70 -6.86 -1.76
CA TYR A 37 -3.02 -8.12 -1.48
C TYR A 37 -1.97 -7.93 -0.40
N LEU A 38 -1.83 -8.94 0.46
CA LEU A 38 -0.68 -9.04 1.36
C LEU A 38 0.53 -9.53 0.57
N HIS A 39 1.70 -9.04 0.94
CA HIS A 39 2.98 -9.44 0.39
C HIS A 39 4.02 -9.62 1.51
N GLY A 40 5.24 -9.99 1.12
CA GLY A 40 6.41 -9.95 1.98
C GLY A 40 6.42 -11.04 3.03
N SER A 41 7.01 -10.71 4.17
CA SER A 41 7.37 -11.68 5.22
C SER A 41 6.18 -12.49 5.74
N ILE A 42 4.97 -11.92 5.77
CA ILE A 42 3.73 -12.61 6.17
C ILE A 42 3.39 -13.75 5.21
N VAL A 43 3.45 -13.50 3.91
CA VAL A 43 3.11 -14.51 2.90
C VAL A 43 4.20 -15.58 2.78
N LEU A 44 5.43 -15.23 3.13
CA LEU A 44 6.59 -16.12 3.07
C LEU A 44 6.81 -16.93 4.36
N ASP A 45 5.91 -16.85 5.33
CA ASP A 45 6.07 -17.46 6.66
C ASP A 45 7.41 -17.09 7.35
N ALA A 46 7.88 -15.87 7.07
CA ALA A 46 9.13 -15.30 7.56
C ALA A 46 8.89 -14.05 8.42
N TYR A 47 7.64 -13.86 8.87
CA TYR A 47 7.25 -12.73 9.70
C TYR A 47 7.83 -12.86 11.11
N VAL A 48 8.55 -11.84 11.56
CA VAL A 48 9.04 -11.72 12.92
C VAL A 48 8.26 -10.62 13.62
N LYS A 49 7.52 -11.01 14.67
CA LYS A 49 6.73 -10.08 15.47
C LYS A 49 7.58 -8.90 15.93
N ASP A 50 7.03 -7.69 15.83
CA ASP A 50 7.64 -6.40 16.24
C ASP A 50 8.91 -5.98 15.46
N CYS A 51 9.42 -6.83 14.57
CA CYS A 51 10.58 -6.57 13.71
C CYS A 51 10.20 -6.43 12.23
N SER A 52 9.22 -7.20 11.77
CA SER A 52 8.76 -7.19 10.39
C SER A 52 7.64 -6.16 10.18
N ASP A 53 7.71 -5.46 9.05
CA ASP A 53 6.61 -4.63 8.56
C ASP A 53 5.51 -5.49 7.92
N ILE A 54 4.35 -4.87 7.68
CA ILE A 54 3.26 -5.46 6.92
C ILE A 54 3.24 -4.80 5.54
N ASP A 55 3.39 -5.64 4.51
CA ASP A 55 3.50 -5.21 3.12
C ASP A 55 2.17 -5.42 2.39
N PHE A 56 1.68 -4.35 1.77
CA PHE A 56 0.50 -4.38 0.92
C PHE A 56 0.84 -4.06 -0.52
N ALA A 57 0.14 -4.70 -1.45
CA ALA A 57 0.11 -4.36 -2.87
C ALA A 57 -1.34 -4.03 -3.27
N ALA A 58 -1.58 -2.78 -3.68
CA ALA A 58 -2.86 -2.34 -4.22
C ALA A 58 -2.86 -2.45 -5.75
N VAL A 59 -3.92 -2.99 -6.34
CA VAL A 59 -4.17 -2.99 -7.78
C VAL A 59 -5.28 -1.99 -8.07
N THR A 60 -5.03 -1.06 -8.99
CA THR A 60 -6.02 -0.06 -9.40
C THR A 60 -6.43 -0.24 -10.85
N ARG A 61 -7.71 0.04 -11.15
CA ARG A 61 -8.32 -0.03 -12.49
C ARG A 61 -7.56 0.82 -13.50
N ASN A 62 -7.15 2.00 -13.07
CA ASN A 62 -6.43 2.97 -13.87
C ASN A 62 -5.18 3.42 -13.11
N ARG A 63 -4.22 4.01 -13.85
CA ARG A 63 -3.08 4.68 -13.23
C ARG A 63 -3.57 5.82 -12.32
N LEU A 64 -3.02 5.88 -11.11
CA LEU A 64 -3.25 6.99 -10.19
C LEU A 64 -2.60 8.26 -10.73
N ALA A 65 -3.29 9.38 -10.57
CA ALA A 65 -2.72 10.69 -10.82
C ALA A 65 -1.59 10.99 -9.83
N GLU A 66 -0.61 11.80 -10.22
CA GLU A 66 0.52 12.16 -9.35
C GLU A 66 0.07 12.79 -8.02
N ALA A 67 -1.02 13.56 -8.03
CA ALA A 67 -1.61 14.12 -6.82
C ALA A 67 -2.12 13.04 -5.85
N GLU A 68 -2.75 11.98 -6.38
CA GLU A 68 -3.25 10.84 -5.59
C GLU A 68 -2.09 10.04 -5.01
N ILE A 69 -1.05 9.80 -5.81
CA ILE A 69 0.19 9.17 -5.35
C ILE A 69 0.82 9.98 -4.21
N HIS A 70 0.82 11.31 -4.33
CA HIS A 70 1.36 12.19 -3.29
C HIS A 70 0.53 12.14 -2.00
N THR A 71 -0.80 12.15 -2.10
CA THR A 71 -1.69 11.97 -0.94
C THR A 71 -1.44 10.64 -0.24
N LEU A 72 -1.38 9.54 -1.00
CA LEU A 72 -1.11 8.21 -0.46
C LEU A 72 0.26 8.11 0.21
N LYS A 73 1.28 8.78 -0.34
CA LYS A 73 2.61 8.87 0.30
C LYS A 73 2.55 9.58 1.64
N LYS A 74 1.88 10.73 1.72
CA LYS A 74 1.73 11.47 2.99
C LYS A 74 1.04 10.62 4.05
N ILE A 75 -0.04 9.95 3.68
CA ILE A 75 -0.78 9.10 4.61
C ILE A 75 0.09 7.93 5.09
N HIS A 76 0.87 7.33 4.20
CA HIS A 76 1.84 6.30 4.58
C HIS A 76 2.90 6.84 5.55
N GLU A 77 3.46 8.02 5.31
CA GLU A 77 4.41 8.68 6.21
C GLU A 77 3.79 8.97 7.58
N GLU A 78 2.52 9.37 7.66
CA GLU A 78 1.80 9.60 8.92
C GLU A 78 1.50 8.32 9.71
N ILE A 79 1.35 7.18 9.03
CA ILE A 79 1.01 5.89 9.65
C ILE A 79 2.28 5.09 10.02
N ALA A 80 3.33 5.21 9.22
CA ALA A 80 4.56 4.41 9.35
C ALA A 80 5.73 5.19 9.97
N GLY A 81 5.65 6.51 10.06
CA GLY A 81 6.58 7.37 10.84
C GLY A 81 6.31 7.30 12.34
#